data_AF-A0A1C5LK76-F1
#
_entry.id   AF-A0A1C5LK76-F1
#
_cell.length_a   1.000
_cell.length_b   1.000
_cell.length_c   1.000
_cell.angle_alpha   90.00
_cell.angle_beta   90.00
_cell.angle_gamma   90.00
#
_symmetry.space_group_name_H-M   'P 1'
#
loop_
_entity.id
_entity.type
_entity.pdbx_description
1 polymer ?
#
loop_
_entity_poly.entity_id
_entity_poly.type
_entity_poly.pdbx_seq_one_letter_code
_entity_poly.pdbx_strand_id
1 'polypeptide(L)' 'MPTEKKTRYTDAQKKAAEKYLKESVEDIRIRVPKGQKSIIKAHAEQQGESMNHFVTRAINETMERDSEE' A
#
# COMPACT_ATOMS: atom_id res chain seq x y z
N MET A 1 30.29 8.94 7.90
CA MET A 1 29.54 8.68 9.14
C MET A 1 28.27 7.93 8.77
N PRO A 2 28.16 6.61 8.96
CA PRO A 2 26.90 5.92 8.70
C PRO A 2 25.95 6.21 9.87
N THR A 3 24.86 6.92 9.60
CA THR A 3 23.81 7.19 10.58
C THR A 3 23.08 5.88 10.89
N GLU A 4 23.36 5.28 12.05
CA GLU A 4 22.53 4.20 12.61
C GLU A 4 21.09 4.70 12.77
N LYS A 5 20.17 4.19 11.95
CA LYS A 5 18.74 4.32 12.20
C LYS A 5 18.40 3.47 13.42
N LYS A 6 18.38 4.11 14.59
CA LYS A 6 17.90 3.52 15.85
C LYS A 6 16.40 3.23 15.72
N THR A 7 16.04 2.03 15.28
CA THR A 7 14.64 1.55 15.28
C THR A 7 14.19 1.37 16.72
N ARG A 8 13.56 2.39 17.29
CA ARG A 8 13.03 2.38 18.65
C ARG A 8 11.63 1.74 18.67
N TYR A 9 11.50 0.55 18.08
CA TYR A 9 10.29 -0.26 18.25
C TYR A 9 10.41 -1.03 19.56
N THR A 10 9.46 -0.85 20.47
CA THR A 10 9.35 -1.73 21.64
C THR A 10 8.84 -3.09 21.20
N ASP A 11 9.15 -4.15 21.97
CA ASP A 11 8.63 -5.50 21.67
C ASP A 11 7.09 -5.53 21.61
N ALA A 12 6.43 -4.68 22.40
CA ALA A 12 4.99 -4.50 22.37
C ALA A 12 4.50 -3.89 21.03
N GLN A 13 5.20 -2.87 20.51
CA GLN A 13 4.87 -2.27 19.21
C GLN A 13 5.11 -3.25 18.06
N LYS A 14 6.17 -4.07 18.14
CA LYS A 14 6.44 -5.12 17.15
C LYS A 14 5.32 -6.16 17.12
N LYS A 15 4.90 -6.68 18.27
CA LYS A 15 3.77 -7.64 18.37
C LYS A 15 2.46 -7.05 17.86
N ALA A 16 2.18 -5.78 18.15
CA ALA A 16 0.99 -5.10 17.65
C ALA A 16 1.00 -4.97 16.12
N ALA A 17 2.14 -4.60 15.54
CA ALA A 17 2.31 -4.53 14.09
C ALA A 17 2.15 -5.91 13.42
N GLU A 18 2.77 -6.94 13.98
CA GLU A 18 2.63 -8.33 13.50
C GLU A 18 1.18 -8.82 13.57
N LYS A 19 0.46 -8.51 14.65
CA LYS A 19 -0.96 -8.85 14.79
C LYS A 19 -1.81 -8.18 13.71
N TYR A 20 -1.63 -6.88 13.49
CA TYR A 20 -2.35 -6.14 12.45
C TYR A 20 -2.07 -6.70 11.05
N LEU A 21 -0.81 -6.98 10.74
CA LEU A 21 -0.41 -7.56 9.47
C LEU A 21 -1.01 -8.95 9.23
N LYS A 22 -1.20 -9.74 10.29
CA LYS A 22 -1.76 -11.10 10.20
C LYS A 22 -3.28 -11.14 10.16
N GLU A 23 -3.95 -10.29 10.94
CA GLU A 23 -5.39 -10.38 11.18
C GLU A 23 -6.22 -9.40 10.35
N SER A 24 -5.61 -8.32 9.86
CA SER A 24 -6.38 -7.18 9.33
C SER A 24 -6.10 -6.85 7.87
N VAL A 25 -5.07 -7.42 7.26
CA VAL A 25 -4.69 -7.10 5.87
C VAL A 25 -4.35 -8.35 5.09
N GLU A 26 -4.66 -8.33 3.79
CA GLU A 26 -4.24 -9.35 2.83
C GLU A 26 -3.26 -8.74 1.83
N ASP A 27 -2.24 -9.51 1.44
CA ASP A 27 -1.22 -9.06 0.49
C ASP A 27 -1.62 -9.34 -0.95
N ILE A 28 -1.83 -8.28 -1.74
CA ILE A 28 -2.07 -8.38 -3.19
C ILE A 28 -0.77 -8.11 -3.95
N ARG A 29 -0.21 -9.15 -4.58
CA ARG A 29 0.99 -9.03 -5.43
C ARG A 29 0.62 -8.80 -6.89
N ILE A 30 0.80 -7.55 -7.35
CA ILE A 30 0.54 -7.15 -8.74
C ILE A 30 1.85 -7.04 -9.52
N ARG A 31 1.90 -7.63 -10.73
CA ARG A 31 3.01 -7.46 -11.67
C ARG A 31 2.57 -6.48 -12.75
N VAL A 32 3.32 -5.40 -12.92
CA VAL A 32 3.11 -4.41 -13.98
C VAL A 32 4.33 -4.35 -14.90
N PRO A 33 4.17 -3.93 -16.16
CA PRO A 33 5.30 -3.71 -17.05
C PRO A 33 6.36 -2.77 -16.46
N LYS A 34 7.61 -2.93 -16.91
CA LYS A 34 8.70 -2.04 -16.49
C LYS A 34 8.34 -0.59 -16.84
N GLY A 35 8.59 0.34 -15.90
CA GLY A 35 8.24 1.75 -16.04
C GLY A 35 6.84 2.12 -15.55
N GLN A 36 5.88 1.19 -15.60
CA GLN A 36 4.49 1.48 -15.22
C GLN A 36 4.33 1.82 -13.74
N LYS A 37 5.14 1.21 -12.86
CA LYS A 37 5.14 1.52 -11.42
C LYS A 37 5.40 3.01 -11.14
N SER A 38 6.31 3.63 -11.88
CA SER A 38 6.64 5.06 -11.70
C SER A 38 5.48 5.94 -12.13
N ILE A 39 4.78 5.56 -13.21
CA ILE A 39 3.60 6.27 -13.71
C ILE A 39 2.47 6.21 -12.69
N ILE A 40 2.17 5.01 -12.17
CA ILE A 40 1.16 4.79 -11.12
C ILE A 40 1.49 5.63 -9.89
N LYS A 41 2.75 5.63 -9.46
CA LYS A 41 3.20 6.41 -8.30
C LYS A 41 3.01 7.92 -8.52
N ALA A 42 3.41 8.44 -9.68
CA ALA A 42 3.26 9.86 -9.99
C ALA A 42 1.78 10.28 -10.04
N HIS A 43 0.90 9.42 -10.56
CA HIS A 43 -0.54 9.68 -10.56
C HIS A 43 -1.10 9.74 -9.14
N ALA A 44 -0.76 8.78 -8.28
CA ALA A 44 -1.18 8.79 -6.89
C ALA A 44 -0.70 10.05 -6.15
N GLU A 45 0.55 10.46 -6.37
CA GLU A 45 1.12 11.69 -5.79
C GLU A 45 0.38 12.95 -6.26
N GLN A 46 -0.02 13.01 -7.54
CA GLN A 46 -0.82 14.13 -8.08
C GLN A 46 -2.21 14.21 -7.43
N GLN A 47 -2.79 13.07 -7.06
CA GLN A 47 -4.08 13.01 -6.34
C GLN A 47 -3.91 13.21 -4.83
N GLY A 48 -2.68 13.39 -4.33
CA GLY A 48 -2.39 13.55 -2.91
C GLY A 48 -2.58 12.28 -2.08
N GLU A 49 -2.59 11.11 -2.73
CA GLU A 49 -2.81 9.80 -2.10
C GLU A 49 -1.59 8.89 -2.20
N SER A 50 -1.52 7.88 -1.32
CA SER A 50 -0.47 6.86 -1.43
C SER A 50 -0.74 5.92 -2.59
N MET A 51 0.32 5.34 -3.17
CA MET A 51 0.18 4.33 -4.24
C MET A 51 -0.73 3.16 -3.83
N ASN A 52 -0.68 2.74 -2.55
CA ASN A 52 -1.55 1.68 -2.05
C ASN A 52 -3.02 2.11 -2.05
N HIS A 53 -3.30 3.31 -1.53
CA HIS A 53 -4.65 3.87 -1.50
C HIS A 53 -5.22 4.02 -2.90
N PHE A 54 -4.43 4.55 -3.85
CA PHE A 54 -4.83 4.67 -5.25
C PHE A 54 -5.24 3.32 -5.85
N VAL A 55 -4.43 2.27 -5.64
CA VAL A 55 -4.71 0.94 -6.18
C VAL A 55 -5.98 0.34 -5.56
N THR A 56 -6.14 0.44 -4.24
CA THR A 56 -7.36 -0.04 -3.55
C THR A 56 -8.60 0.71 -4.04
N ARG A 57 -8.52 2.03 -4.18
CA ARG A 57 -9.61 2.87 -4.70
C ARG A 57 -9.99 2.47 -6.11
N ALA A 58 -9.02 2.32 -7.01
CA ALA A 58 -9.27 1.91 -8.40
C ALA A 58 -9.93 0.53 -8.50
N ILE A 59 -9.56 -0.42 -7.63
CA ILE A 59 -10.21 -1.73 -7.55
C ILE A 59 -11.67 -1.59 -7.11
N ASN A 60 -11.93 -0.85 -6.03
CA ASN A 60 -13.29 -0.66 -5.51
C ASN A 60 -14.20 0.05 -6.52
N GLU A 61 -13.74 1.14 -7.12
CA GLU A 61 -14.50 1.89 -8.15
C GLU A 61 -14.83 1.02 -9.36
N THR A 62 -13.95 0.09 -9.73
CA THR A 62 -14.20 -0.84 -10.84
C THR A 62 -15.22 -1.91 -10.44
N MET A 63 -15.09 -2.49 -9.24
CA MET A 63 -16.06 -3.46 -8.73
C MET A 63 -17.46 -2.87 -8.57
N GLU A 64 -17.56 -1.63 -8.08
CA GLU A 64 -18.84 -0.91 -7.95
C GLU A 64 -19.47 -0.72 -9.35
N ARG A 65 -18.70 -0.21 -10.32
CA ARG A 65 -19.18 -0.03 -11.69
C ARG A 65 -19.65 -1.33 -12.35
N ASP A 66 -18.89 -2.42 -12.17
CA ASP A 66 -19.22 -3.73 -12.72
C ASP A 66 -20.47 -4.35 -12.05
N SER A 67 -20.81 -3.92 -10.83
CA SER A 67 -21.99 -4.39 -10.10
C SER A 67 -23.28 -3.60 -10.40
N GLU A 68 -23.14 -2.42 -11.01
CA GLU A 68 -24.27 -1.57 -11.40
C GLU A 68 -24.77 -1.85 -12.84
N GLU A 69 -24.10 -2.75 -13.58
CA GLU A 69 -24.55 -3.33 -14.86
C GLU A 69 -25.35 -4.63 -14.66
#